data_AF-A0A9X3CIW1-F1
#
_entry.id   AF-A0A9X3CIW1-F1
#
_cell.length_a   1.000
_cell.length_b   1.000
_cell.length_c   1.000
_cell.angle_alpha   90.00
_cell.angle_beta   90.00
_cell.angle_gamma   90.00
#
_symmetry.space_group_name_H-M   'P 1'
#
loop_
_entity.id
_entity.type
_entity.pdbx_description
1 polymer ?
#
loop_
_entity_poly.entity_id
_entity_poly.type
_entity_poly.pdbx_seq_one_letter_code
_entity_poly.pdbx_strand_id
1 'polypeptide(L)'
;MTDLEQQAALSKRAFKQSLKDYLKQFNEFTDTPDMSGIVQAMKPVIFQEAMGVVSDKKYVVAQVLGVNRGILVKTLKNNPHQRQEEVPPAAVLDEPE
;
A
#
# COMPACT_ATOMS: atom_id res chain seq x y z
N MET A 1 -11.14 -4.93 21.14
CA MET A 1 -10.73 -4.55 19.76
C MET A 1 -10.31 -5.81 19.07
N THR A 2 -10.92 -6.10 17.92
CA THR A 2 -10.64 -7.34 17.17
C THR A 2 -9.35 -7.19 16.36
N ASP A 3 -8.67 -8.30 16.10
CA ASP A 3 -7.42 -8.36 15.31
C ASP A 3 -7.58 -7.65 13.94
N LEU A 4 -8.78 -7.77 13.36
CA LEU A 4 -9.20 -7.13 12.11
C LEU A 4 -9.22 -5.60 12.18
N GLU A 5 -9.61 -5.01 13.31
CA GLU A 5 -9.62 -3.55 13.51
C GLU A 5 -8.19 -3.00 13.62
N GLN A 6 -7.29 -3.74 14.25
CA GLN A 6 -5.88 -3.36 14.36
C GLN A 6 -5.19 -3.43 13.00
N GLN A 7 -5.42 -4.50 12.24
CA GLN A 7 -4.89 -4.65 10.89
C GLN A 7 -5.41 -3.55 9.96
N ALA A 8 -6.71 -3.24 10.01
CA ALA A 8 -7.29 -2.15 9.23
C ALA A 8 -6.72 -0.77 9.63
N ALA A 9 -6.41 -0.56 10.90
CA ALA A 9 -5.78 0.68 11.37
C ALA A 9 -4.33 0.81 10.87
N LEU A 10 -3.56 -0.29 10.87
CA LEU A 10 -2.19 -0.34 10.34
C LEU A 10 -2.17 -0.10 8.82
N SER A 11 -3.04 -0.78 8.07
CA SER A 11 -3.21 -0.59 6.62
C SER A 11 -3.59 0.86 6.27
N LYS A 12 -4.54 1.46 7.01
CA LYS A 12 -4.90 2.88 6.81
C LYS A 12 -3.72 3.82 7.06
N ARG A 13 -2.91 3.53 8.08
CA ARG A 13 -1.72 4.32 8.40
C ARG A 13 -0.64 4.19 7.32
N ALA A 14 -0.36 2.97 6.87
CA ALA A 14 0.58 2.69 5.78
C ALA A 14 0.14 3.37 4.48
N PHE A 15 -1.14 3.27 4.12
CA PHE A 15 -1.70 3.95 2.96
C PHE A 15 -1.57 5.48 3.05
N LYS A 16 -1.92 6.07 4.21
CA LYS A 16 -1.81 7.53 4.42
C LYS A 16 -0.36 8.00 4.30
N GLN A 17 0.60 7.21 4.78
CA GLN A 17 2.02 7.51 4.67
C GLN A 17 2.51 7.41 3.23
N SER A 18 2.15 6.34 2.52
CA SER A 18 2.48 6.15 1.10
C SER A 18 1.93 7.29 0.24
N LEU A 19 0.69 7.73 0.48
CA LEU A 19 0.10 8.88 -0.20
C LEU A 19 0.86 10.16 0.11
N LYS A 20 1.23 10.40 1.38
CA LYS A 20 1.99 11.60 1.78
C LYS A 20 3.36 11.65 1.10
N ASP A 21 4.06 10.53 1.02
CA ASP A 21 5.39 10.48 0.40
C ASP A 21 5.34 10.55 -1.12
N TYR A 22 4.24 10.08 -1.74
CA TYR A 22 3.96 10.31 -3.15
C TYR A 22 3.68 11.80 -3.42
N LEU A 23 2.82 12.44 -2.62
CA LEU A 23 2.45 13.84 -2.81
C LEU A 23 3.60 14.82 -2.57
N LYS A 24 4.56 14.49 -1.69
CA LYS A 24 5.78 15.29 -1.46
C LYS A 24 6.67 15.44 -2.70
N GLN A 25 6.51 14.58 -3.72
CA GLN A 25 7.29 14.67 -4.96
C GLN A 25 6.77 15.80 -5.87
N PHE A 26 5.58 16.33 -5.60
CA PHE A 26 5.00 17.43 -6.35
C PHE A 26 5.36 18.76 -5.68
N ASN A 27 5.74 19.73 -6.51
CA ASN A 27 6.00 21.07 -6.03
C ASN A 27 4.66 21.85 -5.95
N GLU A 28 4.19 22.10 -4.74
CA GLU A 28 2.84 22.60 -4.40
C GLU A 28 2.48 23.94 -5.08
N PHE A 29 3.48 24.67 -5.60
CA PHE A 29 3.35 25.99 -6.22
C PHE A 29 3.46 26.01 -7.75
N THR A 30 3.94 24.93 -8.39
CA THR A 30 4.19 24.90 -9.84
C THR A 30 3.51 23.76 -10.58
N ASP A 31 3.17 22.67 -9.89
CA ASP A 31 2.51 21.51 -10.48
C ASP A 31 1.06 21.44 -10.01
N THR A 32 0.11 21.48 -10.96
CA THR A 32 -1.22 20.94 -10.68
C THR A 32 -1.09 19.43 -10.80
N PRO A 33 -1.13 18.68 -9.69
CA PRO A 33 -0.83 17.26 -9.77
C PRO A 33 -1.95 16.60 -10.58
N ASP A 34 -1.58 15.98 -11.70
CA ASP A 34 -2.52 15.25 -12.53
C ASP A 34 -3.10 14.10 -11.70
N MET A 35 -4.35 14.27 -11.29
CA MET A 35 -5.08 13.29 -10.47
C MET A 35 -5.09 11.91 -11.12
N SER A 36 -5.02 11.85 -12.45
CA SER A 36 -4.91 10.60 -13.21
C SER A 36 -3.59 9.87 -12.90
N GLY A 37 -2.47 10.59 -12.90
CA GLY A 37 -1.15 10.11 -12.49
C GLY A 37 -1.12 9.64 -11.04
N ILE A 38 -1.73 10.39 -10.11
CA ILE A 38 -1.83 10.00 -8.69
C ILE A 38 -2.58 8.67 -8.55
N VAL A 39 -3.74 8.56 -9.18
CA VAL A 39 -4.56 7.34 -9.15
C VAL A 39 -3.82 6.16 -9.78
N GLN A 40 -3.07 6.37 -10.86
CA GLN A 40 -2.26 5.30 -11.45
C GLN A 40 -1.12 4.84 -10.55
N ALA A 41 -0.44 5.75 -9.87
CA ALA A 41 0.63 5.41 -8.94
C ALA A 41 0.12 4.73 -7.67
N MET A 42 -1.07 5.10 -7.18
CA MET A 42 -1.67 4.52 -5.98
C MET A 42 -2.38 3.18 -6.23
N LYS A 43 -2.88 2.93 -7.45
CA LYS A 43 -3.53 1.67 -7.84
C LYS A 43 -2.81 0.40 -7.37
N PRO A 44 -1.49 0.22 -7.58
CA PRO A 44 -0.79 -0.96 -7.09
C PRO A 44 -0.82 -1.08 -5.56
N VAL A 45 -0.61 0.01 -4.82
CA VAL A 45 -0.66 0.03 -3.35
C VAL A 45 -2.05 -0.37 -2.86
N ILE A 46 -3.12 0.22 -3.43
CA ILE A 46 -4.50 -0.07 -3.06
C ILE A 46 -4.84 -1.54 -3.32
N PHE A 47 -4.42 -2.09 -4.47
CA PHE A 47 -4.69 -3.50 -4.79
C PHE A 47 -3.97 -4.45 -3.85
N GLN A 48 -2.78 -4.12 -3.37
CA GLN A 48 -2.06 -4.96 -2.43
C GLN A 48 -2.63 -4.90 -1.02
N GLU A 49 -2.94 -3.70 -0.51
CA GLU A 49 -3.62 -3.55 0.78
C GLU A 49 -4.95 -4.31 0.77
N ALA A 50 -5.71 -4.23 -0.32
CA ALA A 50 -6.95 -4.98 -0.46
C ALA A 50 -6.73 -6.51 -0.48
N MET A 51 -5.62 -7.00 -1.02
CA MET A 51 -5.26 -8.43 -0.92
C MET A 51 -4.95 -8.85 0.53
N GLY A 52 -4.40 -7.96 1.35
CA GLY A 52 -4.11 -8.23 2.76
C GLY A 52 -5.33 -8.11 3.68
N VAL A 53 -6.28 -7.22 3.36
CA VAL A 53 -7.44 -6.91 4.22
C VAL A 53 -8.71 -7.65 3.80
N VAL A 54 -8.94 -7.83 2.49
CA VAL A 54 -10.17 -8.44 1.97
C VAL A 54 -10.02 -9.96 1.81
N SER A 55 -9.03 -10.41 1.04
CA SER A 55 -8.75 -11.83 0.81
C SER A 55 -7.47 -11.99 -0.01
N ASP A 56 -6.75 -13.09 0.22
CA ASP A 56 -5.69 -13.60 -0.64
C ASP A 56 -6.17 -13.98 -2.07
N LYS A 57 -7.49 -14.10 -2.27
CA LYS A 57 -8.10 -14.48 -3.54
C LYS A 57 -8.38 -13.26 -4.41
N LYS A 58 -7.56 -13.10 -5.46
CA LYS A 58 -7.64 -12.01 -6.46
C LYS A 58 -9.03 -11.78 -7.06
N TYR A 59 -9.85 -12.83 -7.22
CA TYR A 59 -11.20 -12.69 -7.77
C TYR A 59 -12.18 -12.06 -6.76
N VAL A 60 -12.01 -12.33 -5.46
CA VAL A 60 -12.80 -11.72 -4.38
C VAL A 60 -12.44 -10.25 -4.26
N VAL A 61 -11.14 -9.94 -4.23
CA VAL A 61 -10.64 -8.56 -4.16
C VAL A 61 -11.10 -7.75 -5.37
N ALA A 62 -11.03 -8.31 -6.58
CA ALA A 62 -11.51 -7.64 -7.78
C ALA A 62 -13.01 -7.31 -7.72
N GLN A 63 -13.84 -8.23 -7.19
CA GLN A 63 -15.26 -7.99 -6.99
C GLN A 63 -15.53 -6.89 -5.95
N VAL A 64 -14.87 -6.95 -4.80
CA VAL A 64 -15.04 -5.97 -3.71
C VAL A 64 -14.61 -4.57 -4.15
N LEU A 65 -13.53 -4.46 -4.91
CA LEU A 65 -13.06 -3.17 -5.45
C LEU A 65 -13.83 -2.70 -6.69
N GLY A 66 -14.72 -3.53 -7.26
CA GLY A 66 -15.43 -3.21 -8.50
C GLY A 66 -14.52 -3.05 -9.72
N VAL A 67 -13.37 -3.75 -9.75
CA VAL A 67 -12.37 -3.64 -10.82
C VAL A 67 -12.27 -4.92 -11.64
N ASN A 68 -11.82 -4.80 -12.89
CA ASN A 68 -11.55 -5.97 -13.72
C ASN A 68 -10.38 -6.80 -13.13
N ARG A 69 -10.58 -8.10 -12.93
CA ARG A 69 -9.56 -9.02 -12.40
C ARG A 69 -8.27 -9.00 -13.21
N GLY A 70 -8.35 -8.89 -14.54
CA GLY A 70 -7.19 -8.81 -15.42
C GLY A 70 -6.36 -7.54 -15.18
N ILE A 71 -7.02 -6.40 -14.93
CA ILE A 71 -6.34 -5.16 -14.54
C ILE A 71 -5.64 -5.37 -13.20
N LEU A 72 -6.34 -5.91 -12.20
CA LEU A 72 -5.76 -6.19 -10.89
C LEU A 72 -4.52 -7.10 -10.97
N VAL A 73 -4.62 -8.21 -11.70
CA VAL A 73 -3.49 -9.15 -11.89
C VAL A 73 -2.33 -8.48 -12.61
N LYS A 74 -2.58 -7.73 -13.68
CA LYS A 74 -1.53 -7.02 -14.43
C LYS A 74 -0.85 -5.97 -13.56
N THR A 75 -1.62 -5.16 -12.85
CA THR A 75 -1.10 -4.11 -11.97
C THR A 75 -0.23 -4.72 -10.86
N LEU A 76 -0.67 -5.81 -10.22
CA LEU A 76 0.12 -6.51 -9.20
C LEU A 76 1.38 -7.18 -9.77
N LYS A 77 1.32 -7.74 -11.00
CA LYS A 77 2.48 -8.38 -11.65
C LYS A 77 3.53 -7.36 -12.08
N ASN A 78 3.10 -6.21 -12.57
CA ASN A 78 3.99 -5.14 -13.03
C ASN A 78 4.55 -4.31 -11.88
N ASN A 79 3.92 -4.38 -10.70
CA ASN A 79 4.36 -3.70 -9.48
C ASN A 79 4.44 -4.73 -8.34
N PRO A 80 5.35 -5.73 -8.44
CA PRO A 80 5.62 -6.60 -7.31
C PRO A 80 6.17 -5.69 -6.21
N HIS A 81 5.49 -5.58 -5.07
CA HIS A 81 6.06 -4.75 -4.01
C HIS A 81 7.35 -5.42 -3.53
N GLN A 82 8.41 -4.62 -3.45
CA GLN A 82 9.29 -4.72 -2.30
C GLN A 82 8.39 -4.46 -1.09
N ARG A 83 8.07 -5.52 -0.33
CA ARG A 83 7.67 -5.32 1.05
C ARG A 83 8.73 -4.40 1.63
N GLN A 84 8.32 -3.24 2.16
CA GLN A 84 9.19 -2.56 3.11
C GLN A 84 9.49 -3.64 4.15
N GLU A 85 10.74 -4.08 4.13
CA GLU A 85 11.33 -4.88 5.16
C GLU A 85 10.88 -4.23 6.47
N GLU A 86 10.08 -4.96 7.25
CA GLU A 86 10.04 -4.71 8.68
C GLU A 86 11.51 -4.72 9.07
N VAL A 87 12.09 -3.54 9.27
CA VAL A 87 13.37 -3.43 9.95
C VAL A 87 13.11 -4.13 11.28
N PRO A 88 13.72 -5.31 11.55
CA PRO A 88 13.57 -5.90 12.86
C PRO A 88 14.05 -4.83 13.85
N PRO A 89 13.32 -4.57 14.96
CA PRO A 89 13.84 -3.69 15.98
C PRO A 89 15.22 -4.23 16.32
N ALA A 90 16.24 -3.41 16.07
CA ALA A 90 17.62 -3.75 16.32
C ALA A 90 17.68 -4.43 17.69
N ALA A 91 18.11 -5.69 17.70
CA ALA A 91 18.58 -6.31 18.91
C ALA A 91 19.62 -5.33 19.46
N VAL A 92 19.25 -4.60 20.51
CA VAL A 92 20.17 -3.85 21.34
C VAL A 92 21.10 -4.92 21.86
N LEU A 93 22.27 -4.99 21.23
CA LEU A 93 23.38 -5.81 21.68
C LEU A 93 23.72 -5.31 23.08
N ASP A 94 23.38 -6.16 24.04
CA ASP A 94 23.99 -6.24 25.34
C ASP A 94 25.49 -6.53 25.09
N GLU A 95 26.31 -5.48 25.11
CA GLU A 95 27.76 -5.62 25.27
C GLU A 95 28.11 -5.28 26.72
N PRO A 96 28.68 -6.22 27.48
CA PRO A 96 29.27 -5.94 28.77
C PRO A 96 30.77 -5.61 28.61
N GLU A 97 31.19 -4.44 29.11
CA GLU A 97 32.54 -4.21 29.65
C GLU A 97 32.44 -3.44 30.97
#